data_AF-A0AAV9BU48-F1
#
_entry.id   AF-A0AAV9BU48-F1
#
_cell.length_a   1.000
_cell.length_b   1.000
_cell.length_c   1.000
_cell.angle_alpha   90.00
_cell.angle_beta   90.00
_cell.angle_gamma   90.00
#
_symmetry.space_group_name_H-M   'P 1'
#
loop_
_entity.id
_entity.type
_entity.pdbx_description
1 polymer ?
#
loop_
_entity_poly.entity_id
_entity_poly.type
_entity_poly.pdbx_seq_one_letter_code
_entity_poly.pdbx_strand_id
1 'polypeptide(L)'
;MKIKGEEESIQMKKRDHPDSKRASEREEGIAASADDKTYTKPKKIKHKKKKVKLAVLQFYKVDDSGKVSRLRKECPNAECGAGTFMANHFDRHYCGKCGLTYVYQKA
;
A
#
# COMPACT_ATOMS: atom_id res chain seq x y z
N MET A 1 13.84 26.28 -31.27
CA MET A 1 12.85 26.84 -30.32
C MET A 1 11.45 26.38 -30.71
N LYS A 2 10.91 25.38 -30.03
CA LYS A 2 9.46 25.25 -29.78
C LYS A 2 9.31 24.44 -28.50
N ILE A 3 8.76 25.14 -27.53
CA ILE A 3 8.59 24.81 -26.14
C ILE A 3 7.16 24.29 -26.00
N LYS A 4 7.00 23.12 -25.35
CA LYS A 4 5.85 22.63 -24.53
C LYS A 4 4.48 22.63 -25.24
N GLY A 5 3.64 21.62 -25.16
CA GLY A 5 3.52 20.46 -24.31
C GLY A 5 2.08 19.99 -24.54
N GLU A 6 1.89 18.73 -24.87
CA GLU A 6 0.56 18.15 -25.01
C GLU A 6 0.22 17.44 -23.71
N GLU A 7 -0.95 17.79 -23.21
CA GLU A 7 -1.46 17.54 -21.88
C GLU A 7 -1.68 16.04 -21.69
N GLU A 8 -0.95 15.45 -20.75
CA GLU A 8 -1.27 14.12 -20.24
C GLU A 8 -2.62 14.22 -19.53
N SER A 9 -3.68 13.76 -20.20
CA SER A 9 -5.00 13.58 -19.63
C SER A 9 -4.92 12.49 -18.57
N ILE A 10 -4.56 12.86 -17.34
CA ILE A 10 -4.65 12.00 -16.17
C ILE A 10 -6.14 11.80 -15.89
N GLN A 11 -6.69 10.73 -16.46
CA GLN A 11 -8.02 10.24 -16.11
C GLN A 11 -7.96 9.78 -14.64
N MET A 12 -8.36 10.67 -13.74
CA MET A 12 -8.69 10.34 -12.37
C MET A 12 -9.78 9.26 -12.39
N LYS A 13 -9.40 7.98 -12.30
CA LYS A 13 -10.32 6.91 -11.95
C LYS A 13 -10.80 7.18 -10.54
N LYS A 14 -12.01 7.76 -10.45
CA LYS A 14 -12.81 7.83 -9.23
C LYS A 14 -12.80 6.44 -8.62
N ARG A 15 -12.13 6.29 -7.47
CA ARG A 15 -12.29 5.09 -6.65
C ARG A 15 -13.63 5.28 -5.96
N ASP A 16 -14.69 4.73 -6.55
CA ASP A 16 -16.00 4.67 -5.93
C ASP A 16 -15.86 4.02 -4.55
N HIS A 17 -16.06 4.80 -3.51
CA HIS A 17 -16.17 4.29 -2.15
C HIS A 17 -17.60 3.72 -2.01
N PRO A 18 -17.78 2.41 -1.78
CA PRO A 18 -19.10 1.77 -1.88
C PRO A 18 -20.09 2.06 -0.74
N ASP A 19 -19.83 3.03 0.15
CA ASP A 19 -20.54 3.15 1.44
C ASP A 19 -21.41 4.41 1.60
N SER A 20 -21.81 5.11 0.52
CA SER A 20 -22.60 6.37 0.63
C SER A 20 -24.08 6.31 0.23
N LYS A 21 -24.62 5.18 -0.21
CA LYS A 21 -26.00 5.11 -0.74
C LYS A 21 -27.06 4.51 0.19
N ARG A 22 -26.81 4.37 1.50
CA ARG A 22 -27.75 3.72 2.42
C ARG A 22 -28.22 4.61 3.57
N ALA A 23 -28.46 5.89 3.30
CA ALA A 23 -28.82 6.88 4.32
C ALA A 23 -30.17 7.57 4.12
N SER A 24 -30.97 7.28 3.09
CA SER A 24 -32.13 8.14 2.76
C SER A 24 -33.52 7.52 2.89
N GLU A 25 -33.71 6.25 3.26
CA GLU A 25 -35.08 5.70 3.27
C GLU A 25 -35.32 4.77 4.46
N ARG A 26 -36.26 5.22 5.30
CA ARG A 26 -37.18 4.48 6.19
C ARG A 26 -37.03 4.76 7.69
N GLU A 27 -37.57 5.92 8.09
CA GLU A 27 -38.29 6.04 9.36
C GLU A 27 -39.70 5.45 9.17
N GLU A 28 -40.09 4.53 10.06
CA GLU A 28 -41.43 4.41 10.66
C GLU A 28 -41.48 3.13 11.51
N GLY A 29 -41.72 3.29 12.82
CA GLY A 29 -42.09 2.20 13.73
C GLY A 29 -41.18 2.06 14.96
N ILE A 30 -41.56 2.69 16.07
CA ILE A 30 -40.92 2.52 17.39
C ILE A 30 -41.56 1.33 18.13
N ALA A 31 -40.75 0.36 18.53
CA ALA A 31 -41.00 -0.50 19.69
C ALA A 31 -39.65 -0.78 20.38
N ALA A 32 -39.44 -0.14 21.53
CA ALA A 32 -38.19 -0.16 22.26
C ALA A 32 -37.90 -1.53 22.88
N SER A 33 -36.70 -2.07 22.64
CA SER A 33 -36.10 -3.14 23.43
C SER A 33 -34.57 -3.01 23.48
N ALA A 34 -34.02 -3.17 24.69
CA ALA A 34 -32.62 -3.32 25.12
C ALA A 34 -31.53 -2.53 24.36
N ASP A 35 -31.15 -1.40 24.95
CA ASP A 35 -29.85 -0.71 24.83
C ASP A 35 -29.26 -0.63 23.42
N ASP A 36 -29.91 0.12 22.53
CA ASP A 36 -29.24 0.60 21.32
C ASP A 36 -28.15 1.58 21.73
N LYS A 37 -26.91 1.09 21.75
CA LYS A 37 -25.75 1.97 21.92
C LYS A 37 -25.71 2.87 20.69
N THR A 38 -26.23 4.09 20.85
CA THR A 38 -26.19 5.13 19.83
C THR A 38 -24.72 5.47 19.53
N TYR A 39 -24.14 4.78 18.55
CA TYR A 39 -22.73 4.86 18.22
C TYR A 39 -22.50 6.08 17.32
N THR A 40 -22.05 7.17 17.93
CA THR A 40 -21.91 8.50 17.30
C THR A 40 -20.80 8.60 16.24
N LYS A 41 -19.98 7.57 16.04
CA LYS A 41 -18.87 7.57 15.08
C LYS A 41 -19.02 6.41 14.10
N PRO A 42 -18.65 6.54 12.82
CA PRO A 42 -18.68 5.40 11.91
C PRO A 42 -17.65 4.34 12.32
N LYS A 43 -18.00 3.06 12.12
CA LYS A 43 -17.15 1.93 12.50
C LYS A 43 -15.88 1.92 11.65
N LYS A 44 -14.72 1.90 12.32
CA LYS A 44 -13.40 1.85 11.66
C LYS A 44 -13.29 0.63 10.75
N ILE A 45 -13.14 0.86 9.45
CA ILE A 45 -12.90 -0.19 8.45
C ILE A 45 -11.53 -0.84 8.73
N LYS A 46 -11.50 -2.16 8.81
CA LYS A 46 -10.26 -2.92 9.03
C LYS A 46 -9.35 -2.86 7.80
N HIS A 47 -8.04 -2.77 8.01
CA HIS A 47 -7.07 -2.78 6.93
C HIS A 47 -7.10 -4.11 6.16
N LYS A 48 -7.39 -4.05 4.86
CA LYS A 48 -7.31 -5.20 3.95
C LYS A 48 -5.92 -5.23 3.30
N LYS A 49 -5.22 -6.36 3.42
CA LYS A 49 -3.89 -6.54 2.79
C LYS A 49 -4.03 -6.58 1.27
N LYS A 50 -3.27 -5.73 0.56
CA LYS A 50 -3.19 -5.77 -0.90
C LYS A 50 -2.34 -6.96 -1.32
N LYS A 51 -2.92 -7.90 -2.07
CA LYS A 51 -2.20 -9.03 -2.64
C LYS A 51 -1.71 -8.65 -4.04
N VAL A 52 -0.41 -8.39 -4.16
CA VAL A 52 0.25 -8.19 -5.46
C VAL A 52 0.72 -9.55 -5.94
N LYS A 53 0.24 -9.98 -7.12
CA LYS A 53 0.64 -11.26 -7.72
C LYS A 53 2.11 -11.15 -8.16
N LEU A 54 2.90 -12.21 -7.92
CA LEU A 54 4.29 -12.34 -8.39
C LEU A 54 5.24 -11.21 -7.93
N ALA A 55 5.04 -10.67 -6.72
CA ALA A 55 5.85 -9.57 -6.19
C ALA A 55 7.37 -9.87 -6.11
N VAL A 56 7.76 -11.14 -6.00
CA VAL A 56 9.16 -11.57 -5.88
C VAL A 56 9.96 -11.32 -7.15
N LEU A 57 9.34 -11.43 -8.33
CA LEU A 57 10.03 -11.25 -9.62
C LEU A 57 10.48 -9.80 -9.83
N GLN A 58 9.86 -8.83 -9.15
CA GLN A 58 10.23 -7.42 -9.26
C GLN A 58 11.62 -7.10 -8.69
N PHE A 59 12.25 -8.03 -7.97
CA PHE A 59 13.55 -7.80 -7.34
C PHE A 59 14.72 -8.24 -8.22
N TYR A 60 14.44 -8.93 -9.32
CA TYR A 60 15.44 -9.50 -10.21
C TYR A 60 15.30 -8.90 -11.60
N LYS A 61 16.44 -8.51 -12.20
CA LYS A 61 16.53 -8.17 -13.61
C LYS A 61 17.43 -9.21 -14.28
N VAL A 62 16.92 -9.82 -15.35
CA VAL A 62 17.66 -10.77 -16.16
C VAL A 62 18.11 -10.05 -17.43
N ASP A 63 19.41 -10.07 -17.70
CA ASP A 63 19.96 -9.55 -18.95
C ASP A 63 20.02 -10.67 -20.01
N ASP A 64 20.07 -10.30 -21.30
CA ASP A 64 20.01 -11.25 -22.43
C ASP A 64 21.15 -12.28 -22.43
N SER A 65 22.26 -11.98 -21.76
CA SER A 65 23.39 -12.90 -21.53
C SER A 65 23.15 -13.90 -20.38
N GLY A 66 21.96 -13.96 -19.81
CA GLY A 66 21.60 -14.86 -18.71
C GLY A 66 22.13 -14.43 -17.34
N LYS A 67 22.66 -13.21 -17.20
CA LYS A 67 23.13 -12.67 -15.92
C LYS A 67 21.95 -12.13 -15.12
N VAL A 68 21.89 -12.48 -13.83
CA VAL A 68 20.83 -12.03 -12.92
C VAL A 68 21.37 -10.95 -11.99
N SER A 69 20.79 -9.76 -12.06
CA SER A 69 21.09 -8.65 -11.14
C SER A 69 19.97 -8.47 -10.11
N ARG A 70 20.37 -8.21 -8.86
CA ARG A 70 19.45 -7.93 -7.74
C ARG A 70 19.24 -6.42 -7.63
N LEU A 71 17.99 -5.98 -7.65
CA LEU A 71 17.62 -4.56 -7.66
C LEU A 71 17.51 -3.95 -6.25
N ARG A 72 17.29 -4.78 -5.23
CA ARG A 72 17.11 -4.33 -3.83
C ARG A 72 18.24 -4.84 -2.95
N LYS A 73 18.51 -4.09 -1.88
CA LYS A 73 19.49 -4.45 -0.84
C LYS A 73 18.99 -5.64 -0.02
N GLU A 74 19.89 -6.56 0.27
CA GLU A 74 19.66 -7.66 1.20
C GLU A 74 19.83 -7.17 2.64
N CYS A 75 19.11 -7.79 3.58
CA CYS A 75 19.21 -7.46 4.99
C CYS A 75 20.52 -8.03 5.58
N PRO A 76 21.37 -7.22 6.24
CA PRO A 76 22.66 -7.67 6.76
C PRO A 76 22.55 -8.51 8.05
N ASN A 77 21.38 -8.59 8.66
CA ASN A 77 21.18 -9.39 9.87
C ASN A 77 21.28 -10.90 9.55
N ALA A 78 22.03 -11.63 10.39
CA ALA A 78 22.22 -13.08 10.28
C ALA A 78 20.88 -13.85 10.26
N GLU A 79 19.89 -13.39 11.03
CA GLU A 79 18.55 -13.98 11.11
C GLU A 79 17.70 -13.78 9.84
N CYS A 80 18.02 -12.78 9.03
CA CYS A 80 17.26 -12.42 7.83
C CYS A 80 17.89 -12.94 6.55
N GLY A 81 19.20 -13.17 6.53
CA GLY A 81 19.92 -13.98 5.55
C GLY A 81 19.76 -13.57 4.08
N ALA A 82 20.44 -14.33 3.21
CA ALA A 82 20.36 -14.19 1.76
C ALA A 82 18.93 -14.54 1.28
N GLY A 83 18.23 -13.56 0.71
CA GLY A 83 16.86 -13.70 0.21
C GLY A 83 15.82 -12.80 0.89
N THR A 84 16.14 -12.18 2.03
CA THR A 84 15.29 -11.13 2.61
C THR A 84 15.70 -9.76 2.08
N PHE A 85 14.93 -9.24 1.13
CA PHE A 85 15.14 -7.90 0.57
C PHE A 85 14.54 -6.81 1.47
N MET A 86 15.26 -5.70 1.62
CA MET A 86 14.75 -4.52 2.29
C MET A 86 13.76 -3.76 1.38
N ALA A 87 12.69 -3.24 1.98
CA ALA A 87 11.76 -2.34 1.32
C ALA A 87 12.44 -0.98 1.07
N ASN A 88 12.34 -0.49 -0.16
CA ASN A 88 12.84 0.82 -0.53
C ASN A 88 11.72 1.86 -0.39
N HIS A 89 11.77 2.66 0.67
CA HIS A 89 10.96 3.86 0.81
C HIS A 89 11.81 5.09 0.43
N PHE A 90 11.16 6.22 0.18
CA PHE A 90 11.84 7.46 -0.22
C PHE A 90 12.94 7.90 0.76
N ASP A 91 12.67 7.73 2.05
CA ASP A 91 13.46 8.24 3.17
C ASP A 91 14.26 7.13 3.89
N ARG A 92 13.93 5.86 3.64
CA ARG A 92 14.45 4.74 4.43
C ARG A 92 14.46 3.40 3.69
N HIS A 93 15.36 2.53 4.11
CA HIS A 93 15.31 1.10 3.84
C HIS A 93 14.80 0.35 5.07
N TYR A 94 13.76 -0.46 4.90
CA TYR A 94 13.12 -1.19 6.01
C TYR A 94 13.11 -2.70 5.78
N CYS A 95 13.56 -3.49 6.75
CA CYS A 95 13.41 -4.93 6.72
C CYS A 95 12.09 -5.37 7.35
N GLY A 96 11.23 -6.03 6.55
CA GLY A 96 9.93 -6.52 7.03
C GLY A 96 9.99 -7.68 8.03
N LYS A 97 11.14 -8.37 8.16
CA LYS A 97 11.31 -9.54 9.03
C LYS A 97 11.88 -9.17 10.41
N CYS A 98 12.96 -8.39 10.47
CA CYS A 98 13.62 -8.00 11.72
C CYS A 98 13.33 -6.56 12.17
N GLY A 99 12.64 -5.74 11.37
CA GLY A 99 12.35 -4.35 11.72
C GLY A 99 13.53 -3.37 11.59
N LEU A 100 14.70 -3.83 11.14
CA LEU A 100 15.85 -2.96 10.92
C LEU A 100 15.53 -1.87 9.90
N THR A 101 15.87 -0.64 10.25
CA THR A 101 15.60 0.55 9.43
C THR A 101 16.90 1.33 9.23
N TYR A 102 17.29 1.54 7.97
CA TYR A 102 18.34 2.49 7.62
C TYR A 102 17.70 3.75 7.05
N VAL A 103 18.14 4.92 7.50
CA VAL A 103 17.63 6.21 7.03
C VAL A 103 18.73 6.86 6.18
N TYR A 104 18.34 7.48 5.07
CA TYR A 104 19.30 8.26 4.28
C TYR A 104 19.65 9.54 5.05
N GLN A 105 20.94 9.79 5.26
CA GLN A 105 21.37 11.13 5.66
C GLN A 105 21.15 12.06 4.46
N LYS A 106 20.22 12.99 4.59
CA LYS A 106 20.13 14.13 3.67
C LYS A 106 21.32 15.03 3.97
N ALA A 107 22.24 15.12 3.01
CA ALA A 107 23.28 16.14 3.03
C ALA A 107 22.65 17.52 2.77
#